data_AF-A0A7X8MBL5-F1
#
_entry.id   AF-A0A7X8MBL5-F1
#
_cell.length_a   1.000
_cell.length_b   1.000
_cell.length_c   1.000
_cell.angle_alpha   90.00
_cell.angle_beta   90.00
_cell.angle_gamma   90.00
#
_symmetry.space_group_name_H-M   'P 1'
#
loop_
_entity.id
_entity.type
_entity.pdbx_description
1 polymer ?
#
loop_
_entity_poly.entity_id
_entity_poly.type
_entity_poly.pdbx_seq_one_letter_code
_entity_poly.pdbx_strand_id
1 'polypeptide(L)'
;MAGFQLSFAACLGIVLLYQRVRMYTHLWFNRRGVVHRAARYSVEIVAISACAQIATLPIILYYFNSLPLISLAANIPVIPLTGVILMGGFAAVLAETVLPGLGVRLLEPIGALLTLLIKMVHGFSVVPFSHLTVPRPSLLGLWLIFAASGLLFYWQEPRIRKWLLVVTVLLLNLAVWRQVRADPYLLRATFFDVGQGDAALFEFPDRRTLLVDGGNRTARIDYGERVIGPYLRRRGIRRINDVVVTHPHADHLGGIA
;
A
#
# COMPACT_ATOMS: atom_id res chain seq x y z
N MET A 1 -0.47 14.45 1.82
CA MET A 1 0.42 14.18 2.99
C MET A 1 0.89 12.72 3.10
N ALA A 2 0.14 11.72 2.61
CA ALA A 2 0.56 10.31 2.67
C ALA A 2 1.90 10.03 1.95
N GLY A 3 2.16 10.67 0.81
CA GLY A 3 3.43 10.51 0.06
C GLY A 3 4.67 10.85 0.91
N PHE A 4 4.64 11.97 1.64
CA PHE A 4 5.73 12.35 2.55
C PHE A 4 5.95 11.30 3.65
N GLN A 5 4.87 10.82 4.27
CA GLN A 5 4.94 9.79 5.32
C GLN A 5 5.55 8.49 4.78
N LEU A 6 5.16 8.07 3.57
CA LEU A 6 5.69 6.87 2.92
C LEU A 6 7.18 7.01 2.60
N SER A 7 7.61 8.12 1.99
CA SER A 7 9.02 8.34 1.66
C SER A 7 9.89 8.40 2.92
N PHE A 8 9.43 9.10 3.96
CA PHE A 8 10.14 9.20 5.23
C PHE A 8 10.23 7.84 5.94
N ALA A 9 9.11 7.11 6.03
CA ALA A 9 9.08 5.78 6.65
C ALA A 9 9.93 4.77 5.87
N ALA A 10 9.91 4.80 4.54
CA ALA A 10 10.78 3.95 3.71
C ALA A 10 12.25 4.23 3.99
N CYS A 11 12.67 5.50 3.98
CA CYS A 11 14.05 5.89 4.24
C CYS A 11 14.49 5.48 5.66
N LEU A 12 13.70 5.82 6.68
CA LEU A 12 13.98 5.45 8.07
C LEU A 12 14.04 3.94 8.26
N GLY A 13 13.10 3.21 7.65
CA GLY A 13 13.05 1.75 7.64
C GLY A 13 14.29 1.13 7.01
N ILE A 14 14.73 1.64 5.87
CA ILE A 14 15.98 1.20 5.24
C ILE A 14 17.15 1.48 6.19
N VAL A 15 17.32 2.70 6.70
CA VAL A 15 18.46 3.04 7.56
C VAL A 15 18.51 2.16 8.82
N LEU A 16 17.38 1.98 9.52
CA LEU A 16 17.36 1.23 10.78
C LEU A 16 17.39 -0.29 10.59
N LEU A 17 16.66 -0.82 9.60
CA LEU A 17 16.49 -2.26 9.42
C LEU A 17 17.58 -2.85 8.52
N TYR A 18 17.92 -2.17 7.42
CA TYR A 18 18.91 -2.68 6.46
C TYR A 18 20.30 -2.76 7.08
N GLN A 19 20.69 -1.81 7.95
CA GLN A 19 21.98 -1.87 8.65
C GLN A 19 22.16 -3.19 9.42
N ARG A 20 21.09 -3.73 10.01
CA ARG A 20 21.12 -5.01 10.72
C ARG A 20 21.10 -6.20 9.79
N VAL A 21 20.27 -6.16 8.75
CA VAL A 21 20.19 -7.24 7.75
C VAL A 21 21.51 -7.38 6.98
N ARG A 22 22.18 -6.27 6.69
CA ARG A 22 23.46 -6.21 5.97
C ARG A 22 24.56 -7.02 6.68
N MET A 23 24.52 -7.10 8.01
CA MET A 23 25.47 -7.91 8.78
C MET A 23 25.41 -9.39 8.36
N TYR A 24 24.21 -9.91 8.12
CA TYR A 24 24.00 -11.30 7.70
C TYR A 24 24.30 -11.52 6.21
N THR A 25 23.95 -10.56 5.35
CA THR A 25 24.22 -10.71 3.90
C THR A 25 25.72 -10.69 3.60
N HIS A 26 26.51 -9.90 4.35
CA HIS A 26 27.96 -9.86 4.17
C HIS A 26 28.66 -11.17 4.60
N LEU A 27 28.10 -11.89 5.57
CA LEU A 27 28.63 -13.18 6.03
C LEU A 27 28.43 -14.28 4.98
N TRP A 28 27.36 -14.22 4.19
CA TRP A 28 27.01 -15.24 3.19
C TRP A 28 27.76 -15.10 1.86
N PHE A 29 28.20 -13.88 1.48
CA PHE A 29 28.76 -13.61 0.15
C PHE A 29 30.23 -13.16 0.18
N ASN A 30 31.10 -13.87 0.93
CA ASN A 30 32.52 -13.51 1.09
C ASN A 30 33.45 -13.94 -0.08
N ARG A 31 32.92 -14.52 -1.16
CA ARG A 31 33.73 -15.00 -2.30
C ARG A 31 33.72 -14.04 -3.51
N ARG A 32 34.87 -13.86 -4.15
CA ARG A 32 35.15 -12.88 -5.23
C ARG A 32 34.72 -13.32 -6.65
N GLY A 33 33.62 -14.05 -6.81
CA GLY A 33 33.13 -14.49 -8.13
C GLY A 33 32.13 -13.52 -8.77
N VAL A 34 32.08 -13.44 -10.11
CA VAL A 34 31.09 -12.61 -10.85
C VAL A 34 29.65 -13.01 -10.50
N VAL A 35 29.38 -14.33 -10.46
CA VAL A 35 28.07 -14.89 -10.05
C VAL A 35 27.71 -14.48 -8.63
N HIS A 36 28.70 -14.46 -7.72
CA HIS A 36 28.51 -14.03 -6.34
C HIS A 36 28.17 -12.54 -6.24
N ARG A 37 28.78 -11.69 -7.08
CA ARG A 37 28.44 -10.26 -7.14
C ARG A 37 27.00 -10.03 -7.61
N ALA A 38 26.57 -10.73 -8.65
CA ALA A 38 25.21 -10.65 -9.15
C ALA A 38 24.19 -11.14 -8.11
N ALA A 39 24.44 -12.30 -7.49
CA ALA A 39 23.58 -12.85 -6.44
C ALA A 39 23.48 -11.92 -5.22
N ARG A 40 24.62 -11.36 -4.78
CA ARG A 40 24.66 -10.39 -3.69
C ARG A 40 23.82 -9.16 -4.03
N TYR A 41 23.95 -8.61 -5.24
CA TYR A 41 23.16 -7.45 -5.67
C TYR A 41 21.66 -7.72 -5.65
N SER A 42 21.21 -8.87 -6.16
CA SER A 42 19.80 -9.27 -6.11
C SER A 42 19.29 -9.41 -4.68
N VAL A 43 20.06 -10.05 -3.79
CA VAL A 43 19.70 -10.18 -2.37
C VAL A 43 19.64 -8.82 -1.69
N GLU A 44 20.57 -7.91 -1.98
CA GLU A 44 20.57 -6.55 -1.43
C GLU A 44 19.32 -5.76 -1.90
N ILE A 45 18.93 -5.84 -3.18
CA ILE A 45 17.69 -5.19 -3.67
C ILE A 45 16.46 -5.71 -2.94
N VAL A 46 16.35 -7.03 -2.78
CA VAL A 46 15.21 -7.65 -2.08
C VAL A 46 15.22 -7.26 -0.61
N ALA A 47 16.38 -7.25 0.05
CA ALA A 47 16.51 -6.88 1.45
C ALA A 47 16.14 -5.40 1.69
N ILE A 48 16.63 -4.48 0.85
CA ILE A 48 16.28 -3.05 0.92
C ILE A 48 14.78 -2.87 0.69
N SER A 49 14.23 -3.54 -0.34
CA SER A 49 12.79 -3.49 -0.64
C SER A 49 11.95 -4.01 0.51
N ALA A 50 12.34 -5.12 1.14
CA ALA A 50 11.65 -5.69 2.29
C ALA A 50 11.70 -4.75 3.50
N CYS A 51 12.85 -4.13 3.79
CA CYS A 51 12.98 -3.16 4.88
C CYS A 51 12.06 -1.94 4.66
N ALA A 52 12.08 -1.37 3.45
CA ALA A 52 11.21 -0.26 3.08
C ALA A 52 9.73 -0.66 3.18
N GLN A 53 9.38 -1.85 2.69
CA GLN A 53 8.02 -2.36 2.72
C GLN A 53 7.53 -2.59 4.14
N ILE A 54 8.32 -3.21 5.03
CA ILE A 54 7.95 -3.39 6.45
C ILE A 54 7.66 -2.05 7.12
N ALA A 55 8.49 -1.03 6.87
CA ALA A 55 8.33 0.28 7.49
C ALA A 55 7.15 1.08 6.92
N THR A 56 6.86 0.94 5.63
CA THR A 56 5.75 1.63 4.97
C THR A 56 4.43 0.88 5.09
N LEU A 57 4.46 -0.43 5.37
CA LEU A 57 3.28 -1.28 5.37
C LEU A 57 2.14 -0.74 6.23
N PRO A 58 2.34 -0.31 7.49
CA PRO A 58 1.26 0.22 8.31
C PRO A 58 0.54 1.41 7.65
N ILE A 59 1.32 2.31 7.02
CA ILE A 59 0.80 3.49 6.31
C ILE A 59 0.04 3.05 5.06
N ILE A 60 0.59 2.11 4.30
CA ILE A 60 -0.04 1.57 3.09
C ILE A 60 -1.40 0.94 3.45
N LEU A 61 -1.43 0.09 4.46
CA LEU A 61 -2.66 -0.58 4.91
C LEU A 61 -3.71 0.42 5.39
N TYR A 62 -3.30 1.47 6.09
CA TYR A 62 -4.20 2.49 6.64
C TYR A 62 -4.85 3.36 5.55
N TYR A 63 -4.07 3.79 4.55
CA TYR A 63 -4.55 4.69 3.50
C TYR A 63 -5.16 3.98 2.31
N PHE A 64 -4.58 2.86 1.88
CA PHE A 64 -4.90 2.20 0.60
C PHE A 64 -5.57 0.84 0.75
N ASN A 65 -5.72 0.30 1.97
CA ASN A 65 -6.42 -0.97 2.20
C ASN A 65 -5.88 -2.15 1.36
N SER A 66 -4.59 -2.12 1.04
CA SER A 66 -3.97 -3.05 0.10
C SER A 66 -2.61 -3.52 0.62
N LEU A 67 -2.39 -4.83 0.62
CA LEU A 67 -1.12 -5.47 0.93
C LEU A 67 -0.48 -5.91 -0.40
N PRO A 68 0.50 -5.17 -0.95
CA PRO A 68 1.13 -5.52 -2.21
C PRO A 68 2.11 -6.68 -1.99
N LEU A 69 1.71 -7.90 -2.34
CA LEU A 69 2.57 -9.09 -2.13
C LEU A 69 3.65 -9.20 -3.21
N ILE A 70 3.32 -8.82 -4.44
CA ILE A 70 4.23 -8.97 -5.58
C ILE A 70 5.32 -7.90 -5.64
N SER A 71 5.24 -6.86 -4.80
CA SER A 71 6.17 -5.72 -4.82
C SER A 71 7.63 -6.14 -4.65
N LEU A 72 7.92 -7.13 -3.80
CA LEU A 72 9.30 -7.60 -3.60
C LEU A 72 9.89 -8.20 -4.88
N ALA A 73 9.11 -9.00 -5.60
CA ALA A 73 9.53 -9.61 -6.86
C ALA A 73 9.60 -8.56 -7.98
N ALA A 74 8.58 -7.70 -8.08
CA ALA A 74 8.52 -6.64 -9.07
C ALA A 74 9.70 -5.65 -8.94
N ASN A 75 10.13 -5.35 -7.71
CA ASN A 75 11.22 -4.43 -7.43
C ASN A 75 12.58 -4.90 -7.94
N ILE A 76 12.79 -6.20 -8.15
CA ILE A 76 14.07 -6.75 -8.65
C ILE A 76 14.43 -6.13 -10.01
N PRO A 77 13.56 -6.18 -11.05
CA PRO A 77 13.83 -5.50 -12.31
C PRO A 77 13.37 -4.03 -12.33
N VAL A 78 12.32 -3.67 -11.59
CA VAL A 78 11.72 -2.33 -11.68
C VAL A 78 12.63 -1.26 -11.09
N ILE A 79 13.29 -1.51 -9.94
CA ILE A 79 14.15 -0.50 -9.30
C ILE A 79 15.37 -0.15 -10.17
N PRO A 80 16.17 -1.11 -10.68
CA PRO A 80 17.29 -0.80 -11.57
C PRO A 80 16.85 -0.08 -12.84
N LEU A 81 15.76 -0.54 -13.46
CA LEU A 81 15.22 0.06 -14.68
C LEU A 81 14.80 1.51 -14.45
N THR A 82 14.14 1.78 -13.32
CA THR A 82 13.73 3.14 -12.92
C THR A 82 14.95 4.04 -12.74
N GLY A 83 16.03 3.54 -12.12
CA GLY A 83 17.28 4.28 -11.98
C GLY A 83 17.90 4.68 -13.32
N VAL A 84 17.95 3.74 -14.28
CA VAL A 84 18.47 4.00 -15.64
C VAL A 84 17.59 5.02 -16.38
N ILE A 85 16.26 4.88 -16.30
CA ILE A 85 15.32 5.82 -16.93
C ILE A 85 15.50 7.23 -16.37
N LEU A 86 15.59 7.38 -15.04
CA LEU A 86 15.75 8.67 -14.39
C LEU A 86 17.10 9.31 -14.74
N MET A 87 18.21 8.58 -14.58
CA MET A 87 19.55 9.09 -14.90
C MET A 87 19.67 9.44 -16.39
N GLY A 88 19.17 8.57 -17.27
CA GLY A 88 19.12 8.82 -18.70
C GLY A 88 18.27 10.05 -19.04
N GLY A 89 17.11 10.22 -18.39
CA GLY A 89 16.23 11.36 -18.60
C GLY A 89 16.90 12.69 -18.22
N PHE A 90 17.56 12.73 -17.06
CA PHE A 90 18.35 13.90 -16.66
C PHE A 90 19.51 14.17 -17.63
N ALA A 91 20.23 13.13 -18.05
CA ALA A 91 21.31 13.27 -19.02
C ALA A 91 20.80 13.80 -20.37
N ALA A 92 19.64 13.35 -20.83
CA ALA A 92 19.02 13.82 -22.07
C ALA A 92 18.64 15.30 -21.99
N VAL A 93 18.05 15.74 -20.87
CA VAL A 93 17.72 17.16 -20.65
C VAL A 93 18.98 18.02 -20.63
N LEU A 94 20.03 17.59 -19.92
CA LEU A 94 21.30 18.31 -19.90
C LEU A 94 21.95 18.34 -21.29
N ALA A 95 21.95 17.22 -22.02
CA ALA A 95 22.51 17.15 -23.35
C ALA A 95 21.83 18.11 -24.33
N GLU A 96 20.52 18.28 -24.23
CA GLU A 96 19.76 19.24 -25.04
C GLU A 96 20.22 20.69 -24.82
N THR A 97 20.59 21.05 -23.59
CA THR A 97 21.10 22.41 -23.28
C THR A 97 22.47 22.69 -23.88
N VAL A 98 23.26 21.66 -24.16
CA VAL A 98 24.62 21.79 -24.71
C VAL A 98 24.63 21.66 -26.23
N LEU A 99 23.92 20.66 -26.76
CA LEU A 99 23.72 20.43 -28.19
C LEU A 99 22.22 20.23 -28.48
N PRO A 100 21.54 21.22 -29.10
CA PRO A 100 20.16 21.07 -29.54
C PRO A 100 19.99 19.83 -30.43
N GLY A 101 18.98 19.02 -30.14
CA GLY A 101 18.65 17.78 -30.84
C GLY A 101 19.34 16.51 -30.32
N LEU A 102 20.40 16.62 -29.51
CA LEU A 102 21.04 15.44 -28.89
C LEU A 102 20.15 14.84 -27.79
N GLY A 103 19.46 15.68 -27.01
CA GLY A 103 18.55 15.22 -25.96
C GLY A 103 17.36 14.45 -26.53
N VAL A 104 16.78 14.92 -27.63
CA VAL A 104 15.69 14.22 -28.32
C VAL A 104 16.10 12.80 -28.75
N ARG A 105 17.31 12.64 -29.30
CA ARG A 105 17.84 11.30 -29.66
C ARG A 105 18.07 10.41 -28.45
N LEU A 106 18.48 10.98 -27.32
CA LEU A 106 18.64 10.22 -26.07
C LEU A 106 17.30 9.84 -25.44
N LEU A 107 16.23 10.62 -25.66
CA LEU A 107 14.89 10.33 -25.15
C LEU A 107 14.23 9.13 -25.84
N GLU A 108 14.55 8.83 -27.09
CA GLU A 108 13.98 7.69 -27.82
C GLU A 108 14.23 6.32 -27.11
N PRO A 109 15.48 5.92 -26.79
CA PRO A 109 15.72 4.69 -26.04
C PRO A 109 15.15 4.75 -24.62
N ILE A 110 15.10 5.93 -23.99
CA ILE A 110 14.48 6.11 -22.66
C ILE A 110 12.97 5.85 -22.73
N GLY A 111 12.31 6.33 -23.79
CA GLY A 111 10.88 6.08 -24.05
C GLY A 111 10.58 4.59 -24.25
N ALA A 112 11.46 3.87 -24.93
CA ALA A 112 11.36 2.41 -25.06
C ALA A 112 11.50 1.70 -23.69
N LEU A 113 12.47 2.11 -22.86
CA LEU A 113 12.63 1.59 -21.50
C LEU A 113 11.43 1.92 -20.59
N LEU A 114 10.85 3.12 -20.71
CA LEU A 114 9.65 3.50 -19.98
C LEU A 114 8.44 2.65 -20.40
N THR A 115 8.30 2.39 -21.71
CA THR A 115 7.25 1.51 -22.23
C THR A 115 7.43 0.08 -21.71
N LEU A 116 8.67 -0.42 -21.67
CA LEU A 116 8.99 -1.71 -21.06
C LEU A 116 8.62 -1.73 -19.57
N LEU A 117 8.99 -0.71 -18.81
CA LEU A 117 8.64 -0.56 -17.40
C LEU A 117 7.12 -0.65 -17.19
N ILE A 118 6.34 0.09 -17.98
CA ILE A 118 4.87 0.08 -17.90
C ILE A 118 4.32 -1.32 -18.21
N LYS A 119 4.81 -1.98 -19.27
CA LYS A 119 4.40 -3.36 -19.60
C LYS A 119 4.71 -4.34 -18.47
N MET A 120 5.88 -4.20 -17.83
CA MET A 120 6.26 -5.05 -16.68
C MET A 120 5.33 -4.83 -15.48
N VAL A 121 5.10 -3.56 -15.09
CA VAL A 121 4.20 -3.23 -13.99
C VAL A 121 2.79 -3.74 -14.27
N HIS A 122 2.29 -3.58 -15.49
CA HIS A 122 0.98 -4.09 -15.84
C HIS A 122 0.93 -5.62 -15.82
N GLY A 123 1.95 -6.29 -16.34
CA GLY A 123 2.11 -7.74 -16.22
C GLY A 123 2.06 -8.23 -14.77
N PHE A 124 2.76 -7.57 -13.84
CA PHE A 124 2.71 -7.91 -12.42
C PHE A 124 1.35 -7.62 -11.78
N SER A 125 0.61 -6.63 -12.26
CA SER A 125 -0.71 -6.27 -11.70
C SER A 125 -1.78 -7.34 -11.93
N VAL A 126 -1.71 -8.06 -13.06
CA VAL A 126 -2.68 -9.10 -13.46
C VAL A 126 -2.40 -10.46 -12.79
N VAL A 127 -1.21 -10.65 -12.22
CA VAL A 127 -0.87 -11.89 -11.50
C VAL A 127 -1.85 -12.11 -10.34
N PRO A 128 -2.40 -13.33 -10.17
CA PRO A 128 -3.25 -13.65 -9.03
C PRO A 128 -2.55 -13.30 -7.71
N PHE A 129 -3.26 -12.67 -6.78
CA PHE A 129 -2.71 -12.21 -5.50
C PHE A 129 -1.60 -11.14 -5.61
N SER A 130 -1.55 -10.38 -6.72
CA SER A 130 -0.65 -9.22 -6.84
C SER A 130 -0.77 -8.27 -5.65
N HIS A 131 -2.00 -8.10 -5.16
CA HIS A 131 -2.32 -7.45 -3.92
C HIS A 131 -3.43 -8.20 -3.18
N LEU A 132 -3.40 -8.10 -1.84
CA LEU A 132 -4.52 -8.52 -1.00
C LEU A 132 -5.23 -7.30 -0.46
N THR A 133 -6.52 -7.18 -0.76
CA THR A 133 -7.37 -6.15 -0.16
C THR A 133 -7.65 -6.50 1.28
N VAL A 134 -7.21 -5.65 2.20
CA VAL A 134 -7.38 -5.85 3.64
C VAL A 134 -8.19 -4.70 4.27
N PRO A 135 -9.06 -4.99 5.25
CA PRO A 135 -9.75 -3.97 6.01
C PRO A 135 -8.77 -3.00 6.65
N ARG A 136 -9.21 -1.76 6.88
CA ARG A 136 -8.35 -0.75 7.49
C ARG A 136 -7.95 -1.23 8.89
N PRO A 137 -6.66 -1.37 9.20
CA PRO A 137 -6.25 -1.77 10.53
C PRO A 137 -6.70 -0.70 11.54
N SER A 138 -7.18 -1.16 12.70
CA SER A 138 -7.40 -0.29 13.84
C SER A 138 -6.07 0.30 14.34
N LEU A 139 -6.11 1.34 15.18
CA LEU A 139 -4.89 1.86 15.81
C LEU A 139 -4.12 0.77 16.56
N LEU A 140 -4.83 -0.16 17.21
CA LEU A 140 -4.25 -1.36 17.80
C LEU A 140 -3.61 -2.26 16.75
N GLY A 141 -4.29 -2.53 15.63
CA GLY A 141 -3.74 -3.35 14.55
C GLY A 141 -2.46 -2.76 13.95
N LEU A 142 -2.42 -1.45 13.72
CA LEU A 142 -1.21 -0.75 13.28
C LEU A 142 -0.08 -0.90 14.30
N TRP A 143 -0.40 -0.70 15.58
CA TRP A 143 0.56 -0.83 16.65
C TRP A 143 1.11 -2.27 16.75
N LEU A 144 0.27 -3.30 16.59
CA LEU A 144 0.68 -4.69 16.57
C LEU A 144 1.65 -4.99 15.42
N ILE A 145 1.46 -4.39 14.24
CA ILE A 145 2.39 -4.53 13.12
C ILE A 145 3.74 -3.88 13.45
N PHE A 146 3.75 -2.69 14.04
CA PHE A 146 4.98 -2.02 14.49
C PHE A 146 5.68 -2.77 15.63
N ALA A 147 4.92 -3.36 16.55
CA ALA A 147 5.47 -4.14 17.64
C ALA A 147 6.04 -5.46 17.14
N ALA A 148 5.37 -6.13 16.19
CA ALA A 148 5.87 -7.35 15.57
C ALA A 148 7.18 -7.10 14.80
N SER A 149 7.24 -6.03 14.00
CA SER A 149 8.49 -5.64 13.32
C SER A 149 9.57 -5.24 14.34
N GLY A 150 9.22 -4.46 15.37
CA GLY A 150 10.12 -4.14 16.47
C GLY A 150 10.69 -5.37 17.18
N LEU A 151 9.85 -6.36 17.51
CA LEU A 151 10.28 -7.60 18.14
C LEU A 151 11.17 -8.44 17.22
N LEU A 152 10.85 -8.50 15.92
CA LEU A 152 11.66 -9.24 14.94
C LEU A 152 13.10 -8.69 14.85
N PHE A 153 13.24 -7.36 14.82
CA PHE A 153 14.54 -6.72 14.62
C PHE A 153 15.29 -6.43 15.92
N TYR A 154 14.59 -6.18 17.03
CA TYR A 154 15.14 -5.77 18.32
C TYR A 154 14.99 -6.83 19.41
N TRP A 155 14.83 -8.11 19.04
CA TRP A 155 14.67 -9.21 20.02
C TRP A 155 15.80 -9.30 21.05
N GLN A 156 17.03 -9.02 20.59
CA GLN A 156 18.25 -9.08 21.39
C GLN A 156 18.39 -7.89 22.37
N GLU A 157 17.54 -6.86 22.25
CA GLU A 157 17.59 -5.66 23.08
C GLU A 157 16.53 -5.77 24.20
N PRO A 158 16.89 -6.23 25.41
CA PRO A 158 15.91 -6.58 26.45
C PRO A 158 15.05 -5.39 26.90
N ARG A 159 15.62 -4.17 26.86
CA ARG A 159 14.89 -2.94 27.19
C ARG A 159 13.78 -2.65 26.18
N ILE A 160 14.09 -2.70 24.89
CA ILE A 160 13.12 -2.44 23.81
C ILE A 160 12.05 -3.52 23.82
N ARG A 161 12.44 -4.80 23.93
CA ARG A 161 11.51 -5.92 24.02
C ARG A 161 10.54 -5.77 25.19
N LYS A 162 11.03 -5.45 26.39
CA LYS A 162 10.18 -5.25 27.58
C LYS A 162 9.15 -4.16 27.35
N TRP A 163 9.57 -2.99 26.87
CA TRP A 163 8.65 -1.86 26.65
C TRP A 163 7.66 -2.12 25.52
N LEU A 164 8.09 -2.76 24.42
CA LEU A 164 7.17 -3.19 23.35
C LEU A 164 6.08 -4.09 23.94
N LEU A 165 6.44 -5.15 24.67
CA LEU A 165 5.46 -6.07 25.26
C LEU A 165 4.53 -5.39 26.27
N VAL A 166 5.06 -4.52 27.15
CA VAL A 166 4.24 -3.78 28.12
C VAL A 166 3.22 -2.89 27.41
N VAL A 167 3.65 -2.13 26.40
CA VAL A 167 2.73 -1.28 25.63
C VAL A 167 1.72 -2.13 24.85
N THR A 168 2.11 -3.33 24.35
CA THR A 168 1.15 -4.27 23.73
C THR A 168 0.03 -4.60 24.69
N VAL A 169 0.40 -5.04 25.90
CA VAL A 169 -0.54 -5.53 26.89
C VAL A 169 -1.47 -4.40 27.34
N LEU A 170 -0.93 -3.19 27.55
CA LEU A 170 -1.73 -2.01 27.90
C LEU A 170 -2.73 -1.63 26.80
N LEU A 171 -2.31 -1.63 25.54
CA LEU A 171 -3.20 -1.31 24.42
C LEU A 171 -4.26 -2.40 24.18
N LEU A 172 -3.89 -3.67 24.35
CA LEU A 172 -4.86 -4.78 24.30
C LEU A 172 -5.88 -4.65 25.42
N ASN A 173 -5.44 -4.38 26.65
CA ASN A 173 -6.33 -4.17 27.79
C ASN A 173 -7.29 -3.00 27.53
N LEU A 174 -6.78 -1.86 27.05
CA LEU A 174 -7.59 -0.71 26.68
C LEU A 174 -8.60 -1.05 25.57
N ALA A 175 -8.20 -1.84 24.57
CA ALA A 175 -9.07 -2.26 23.48
C ALA A 175 -10.21 -3.16 23.97
N VAL A 176 -9.93 -4.10 24.87
CA VAL A 176 -10.94 -4.95 25.51
C VAL A 176 -11.92 -4.09 26.29
N TRP A 177 -11.46 -3.19 27.14
CA TRP A 177 -12.34 -2.30 27.92
C TRP A 177 -13.15 -1.35 27.04
N ARG A 178 -12.60 -0.92 25.91
CA ARG A 178 -13.34 -0.11 24.93
C ARG A 178 -14.43 -0.94 24.26
N GLN A 179 -14.18 -2.20 23.96
CA GLN A 179 -15.16 -3.09 23.35
C GLN A 179 -16.28 -3.45 24.33
N VAL A 180 -15.94 -3.70 25.60
CA VAL A 180 -16.92 -3.96 26.67
C VAL A 180 -17.80 -2.73 26.94
N ARG A 181 -17.25 -1.52 26.84
CA ARG A 181 -17.99 -0.26 27.00
C ARG A 181 -18.60 0.31 25.72
N ALA A 182 -18.40 -0.35 24.58
CA ALA A 182 -19.01 0.12 23.35
C ALA A 182 -20.53 -0.08 23.46
N ASP A 183 -21.29 0.99 23.26
CA ASP A 183 -22.76 0.93 23.24
C ASP A 183 -23.26 -0.17 22.30
N PRO A 184 -24.40 -0.83 22.61
CA PRO A 184 -25.03 -1.75 21.68
C PRO A 184 -25.23 -1.03 20.35
N TYR A 185 -24.72 -1.62 19.27
CA TYR A 185 -24.66 -1.05 17.92
C TYR A 185 -25.98 -0.35 17.57
N LEU A 186 -26.04 0.98 17.70
CA LEU A 186 -27.19 1.76 17.26
C LEU A 186 -27.22 1.76 15.73
N LEU A 187 -28.42 1.92 15.15
CA LEU A 187 -28.59 2.15 13.73
C LEU A 187 -27.69 3.33 13.30
N ARG A 188 -26.84 3.10 12.31
CA ARG A 188 -25.97 4.12 11.74
C ARG A 188 -26.35 4.36 10.28
N ALA A 189 -26.76 5.58 9.97
CA ALA A 189 -26.95 6.04 8.61
C ALA A 189 -25.72 6.83 8.15
N THR A 190 -25.16 6.48 6.98
CA THR A 190 -24.05 7.18 6.34
C THR A 190 -24.50 7.65 4.97
N PHE A 191 -24.49 8.96 4.74
CA PHE A 191 -24.79 9.55 3.44
C PHE A 191 -23.47 9.82 2.70
N PHE A 192 -23.35 9.33 1.48
CA PHE A 192 -22.16 9.50 0.67
C PHE A 192 -22.27 10.77 -0.19
N ASP A 193 -21.18 11.51 -0.26
CA ASP A 193 -21.01 12.58 -1.23
C ASP A 193 -20.59 11.97 -2.58
N VAL A 194 -21.57 11.76 -3.46
CA VAL A 194 -21.40 11.19 -4.81
C VAL A 194 -21.64 12.22 -5.92
N GLY A 195 -21.57 13.51 -5.60
CA GLY A 195 -21.83 14.59 -6.55
C GLY A 195 -23.31 14.68 -6.94
N GLN A 196 -23.67 14.19 -8.13
CA GLN A 196 -25.04 14.18 -8.64
C GLN A 196 -25.65 12.78 -8.49
N GLY A 197 -26.77 12.69 -7.77
CA GLY A 197 -27.44 11.45 -7.37
C GLY A 197 -27.37 11.25 -5.86
N ASP A 198 -27.94 10.14 -5.40
CA ASP A 198 -27.96 9.78 -3.98
C ASP A 198 -27.18 8.48 -3.74
N ALA A 199 -26.62 8.34 -2.55
CA ALA A 199 -26.11 7.08 -2.04
C ALA A 199 -26.08 7.13 -0.51
N ALA A 200 -26.73 6.17 0.15
CA ALA A 200 -26.79 6.07 1.61
C ALA A 200 -26.63 4.63 2.09
N LEU A 201 -25.84 4.41 3.15
CA LEU A 201 -25.66 3.12 3.79
C LEU A 201 -26.25 3.15 5.21
N PHE A 202 -27.14 2.20 5.49
CA PHE A 202 -27.68 1.94 6.81
C PHE A 202 -27.03 0.68 7.39
N GLU A 203 -26.38 0.81 8.54
CA GLU A 203 -25.81 -0.29 9.32
C GLU A 203 -26.72 -0.54 10.54
N PHE A 204 -27.45 -1.66 10.56
CA PHE A 204 -28.42 -2.00 11.61
C PHE A 204 -27.75 -2.63 12.84
N PRO A 205 -28.42 -2.59 14.02
CA PRO A 205 -27.91 -3.22 15.24
C PRO A 205 -27.58 -4.71 15.12
N ASP A 206 -28.29 -5.43 14.26
CA ASP A 206 -28.12 -6.86 14.01
C ASP A 206 -27.03 -7.16 12.96
N ARG A 207 -26.22 -6.16 12.60
CA ARG A 207 -25.16 -6.20 11.56
C ARG A 207 -25.66 -6.36 10.13
N ARG A 208 -26.96 -6.26 9.88
CA ARG A 208 -27.45 -6.12 8.51
C ARG A 208 -27.06 -4.76 7.95
N THR A 209 -26.86 -4.70 6.65
CA THR A 209 -26.58 -3.44 5.95
C THR A 209 -27.50 -3.27 4.76
N LEU A 210 -28.11 -2.09 4.65
CA LEU A 210 -28.91 -1.67 3.51
C LEU A 210 -28.19 -0.55 2.78
N LEU A 211 -27.91 -0.73 1.48
CA LEU A 211 -27.43 0.35 0.61
C LEU A 211 -28.63 0.89 -0.19
N VAL A 212 -28.84 2.19 -0.13
CA VAL A 212 -29.84 2.90 -0.93
C VAL A 212 -29.09 3.74 -1.95
N ASP A 213 -29.22 3.38 -3.23
CA ASP A 213 -28.53 3.97 -4.38
C ASP A 213 -26.98 3.93 -4.32
N GLY A 214 -26.33 4.07 -5.48
CA GLY A 214 -24.87 3.92 -5.62
C GLY A 214 -24.15 5.11 -6.26
N GLY A 215 -24.86 6.19 -6.54
CA GLY A 215 -24.32 7.31 -7.32
C GLY A 215 -24.01 6.95 -8.77
N ASN A 216 -23.49 7.93 -9.50
CA ASN A 216 -23.28 7.84 -10.94
C ASN A 216 -22.04 7.02 -11.35
N ARG A 217 -22.10 6.40 -12.52
CA ARG A 217 -20.95 5.78 -13.19
C ARG A 217 -20.86 6.28 -14.62
N THR A 218 -19.73 6.89 -14.94
CA THR A 218 -19.37 7.40 -16.27
C THR A 218 -18.08 6.72 -16.74
N ALA A 219 -17.71 6.92 -18.02
CA ALA A 219 -16.44 6.41 -18.55
C ALA A 219 -15.18 6.97 -17.82
N ARG A 220 -15.31 8.08 -17.07
CA ARG A 220 -14.20 8.72 -16.35
C ARG A 220 -14.25 8.52 -14.84
N ILE A 221 -15.45 8.37 -14.26
CA ILE A 221 -15.66 8.38 -12.81
C ILE A 221 -16.69 7.31 -12.45
N ASP A 222 -16.32 6.47 -11.49
CA ASP A 222 -17.18 5.49 -10.84
C ASP A 222 -17.22 5.81 -9.35
N TYR A 223 -18.37 6.27 -8.84
CA TYR A 223 -18.53 6.58 -7.42
C TYR A 223 -18.62 5.33 -6.54
N GLY A 224 -19.04 4.20 -7.10
CA GLY A 224 -18.99 2.88 -6.47
C GLY A 224 -17.55 2.50 -6.14
N GLU A 225 -16.65 2.59 -7.12
CA GLU A 225 -15.24 2.26 -6.93
C GLU A 225 -14.48 3.30 -6.09
N ARG A 226 -14.81 4.59 -6.23
CA ARG A 226 -14.03 5.69 -5.63
C ARG A 226 -14.51 6.15 -4.26
N VAL A 227 -15.78 5.95 -3.91
CA VAL A 227 -16.37 6.45 -2.65
C VAL A 227 -16.92 5.30 -1.82
N ILE A 228 -17.89 4.56 -2.36
CA ILE A 228 -18.63 3.53 -1.62
C ILE A 228 -17.71 2.36 -1.28
N GLY A 229 -17.01 1.81 -2.27
CA GLY A 229 -16.08 0.69 -2.12
C GLY A 229 -15.00 0.95 -1.06
N PRO A 230 -14.25 2.07 -1.12
CA PRO A 230 -13.28 2.43 -0.10
C PRO A 230 -13.90 2.57 1.29
N TYR A 231 -15.11 3.12 1.40
CA TYR A 231 -15.80 3.22 2.69
C TYR A 231 -16.18 1.84 3.26
N LEU A 232 -16.80 0.97 2.46
CA LEU A 232 -17.15 -0.40 2.85
C LEU A 232 -15.91 -1.17 3.30
N ARG A 233 -14.80 -1.07 2.55
CA ARG A 233 -13.50 -1.65 2.92
C ARG A 233 -12.97 -1.11 4.24
N ARG A 234 -13.09 0.19 4.50
CA ARG A 234 -12.67 0.82 5.77
C ARG A 234 -13.52 0.37 6.95
N ARG A 235 -14.82 0.14 6.76
CA ARG A 235 -15.73 -0.40 7.78
C ARG A 235 -15.63 -1.91 7.95
N GLY A 236 -14.95 -2.62 7.05
CA GLY A 236 -14.85 -4.08 7.05
C GLY A 236 -16.12 -4.78 6.58
N ILE A 237 -17.01 -4.06 5.89
CA ILE A 237 -18.25 -4.59 5.32
C ILE A 237 -17.88 -5.31 4.02
N ARG A 238 -18.02 -6.64 4.03
CA ARG A 238 -17.67 -7.50 2.88
C ARG A 238 -18.85 -7.89 2.01
N ARG A 239 -20.06 -7.72 2.55
CA ARG A 239 -21.33 -8.06 1.88
C ARG A 239 -22.35 -7.01 2.29
N ILE A 240 -23.17 -6.61 1.34
CA ILE A 240 -24.35 -5.79 1.57
C ILE A 240 -25.53 -6.75 1.58
N ASN A 241 -26.38 -6.69 2.62
CA ASN A 241 -27.52 -7.59 2.74
C ASN A 241 -28.62 -7.22 1.74
N ASP A 242 -28.94 -5.94 1.67
CA ASP A 242 -30.04 -5.43 0.88
C ASP A 242 -29.59 -4.20 0.09
N VAL A 243 -30.04 -4.09 -1.15
CA VAL A 243 -29.80 -2.93 -2.00
C VAL A 243 -31.14 -2.43 -2.49
N VAL A 244 -31.45 -1.16 -2.23
CA VAL A 244 -32.63 -0.47 -2.73
C VAL A 244 -32.18 0.55 -3.75
N VAL A 245 -32.81 0.51 -4.92
CA VAL A 245 -32.59 1.48 -5.99
C VAL A 245 -33.86 2.29 -6.12
N THR A 246 -33.78 3.60 -5.87
CA THR A 246 -34.96 4.46 -5.87
C THR A 246 -35.52 4.65 -7.27
N HIS A 247 -34.66 4.80 -8.28
CA HIS A 247 -35.04 4.98 -9.67
C HIS A 247 -34.05 4.26 -10.62
N PRO A 248 -34.50 3.74 -11.78
CA PRO A 248 -33.66 2.97 -12.70
C PRO A 248 -32.69 3.84 -13.53
N HIS A 249 -32.30 5.01 -13.06
CA HIS A 249 -31.38 5.90 -13.76
C HIS A 249 -29.91 5.57 -13.46
N ALA A 250 -29.03 5.89 -14.40
CA ALA A 250 -27.59 5.60 -14.32
C ALA A 250 -26.87 6.33 -13.18
N ASP A 251 -27.44 7.42 -12.67
CA ASP A 251 -26.97 8.19 -11.51
C ASP A 251 -27.34 7.56 -10.16
N HIS A 252 -28.14 6.50 -10.14
CA HIS A 252 -28.46 5.70 -8.94
C HIS A 252 -27.96 4.24 -9.05
N LEU A 253 -28.02 3.65 -10.25
CA LEU A 253 -27.53 2.28 -10.51
C LEU A 253 -26.03 2.21 -10.81
N GLY A 254 -25.43 3.32 -11.23
CA GLY A 254 -24.09 3.34 -11.81
C GLY A 254 -23.04 2.73 -10.90
N GLY A 255 -22.89 3.23 -9.67
CA GLY A 255 -21.89 2.75 -8.72
C GLY A 255 -22.24 1.42 -8.01
N ILE A 256 -23.37 0.80 -8.34
CA ILE A 256 -23.79 -0.51 -7.81
C ILE A 256 -23.30 -1.65 -8.72
N ALA A 257 -23.23 -1.41 -10.04
CA ALA A 257 -22.93 -2.40 -11.08
C ALA A 257 -21.43 -2.52 -11.36
#